data_AF-A0A0F5IJP6-F1
#
_entry.id   AF-A0A0F5IJP6-F1
#
_cell.length_a   1.000
_cell.length_b   1.000
_cell.length_c   1.000
_cell.angle_alpha   90.00
_cell.angle_beta   90.00
_cell.angle_gamma   90.00
#
_symmetry.space_group_name_H-M   'P 1'
#
loop_
_entity.id
_entity.type
_entity.pdbx_description
1 polymer ?
#
loop_
_entity_poly.entity_id
_entity_poly.type
_entity_poly.pdbx_seq_one_letter_code
_entity_poly.pdbx_strand_id
1 'polypeptide(L)'
;MIKHLLNIEYNTSEETVKQRFDLIAKQLFNQYEIIKGEKTYDFLEIEFYFYSNNHPDTTTYKRNMAAGQWHTHLSGVDITFKSNDDYYGGILIRSIIDHEGKVINGPLCALIELFDNIDIEGGCINIPLIRKKTNSNTVHIESTTRFGINSGIYKDSKYRYYNTSKDIKWKSGYTANPTRK
;
A
#
# COMPACT_ATOMS: atom_id res chain seq x y z
N MET A 1 1.33 17.02 0.92
CA MET A 1 1.77 15.99 -0.04
C MET A 1 2.23 14.77 0.74
N ILE A 2 1.73 13.56 0.49
CA ILE A 2 2.02 12.38 1.32
C ILE A 2 3.51 12.00 1.40
N LYS A 3 4.31 12.40 0.40
CA LYS A 3 5.74 12.09 0.29
C LYS A 3 6.58 12.36 1.55
N HIS A 4 6.24 13.39 2.34
CA HIS A 4 6.96 13.67 3.59
C HIS A 4 6.86 12.54 4.63
N LEU A 5 5.79 11.74 4.60
CA LEU A 5 5.61 10.58 5.47
C LEU A 5 6.33 9.33 4.97
N LEU A 6 6.75 9.31 3.71
CA LEU A 6 7.39 8.17 3.06
C LEU A 6 8.92 8.15 3.26
N ASN A 7 9.43 9.02 4.13
CA ASN A 7 10.81 9.04 4.57
C ASN A 7 10.89 8.49 5.99
N ILE A 8 11.25 7.21 6.11
CA ILE A 8 11.55 6.56 7.38
C ILE A 8 13.08 6.54 7.50
N GLU A 9 13.60 7.11 8.59
CA GLU A 9 15.04 7.26 8.76
C GLU A 9 15.71 5.91 9.06
N TYR A 10 16.94 5.75 8.59
CA TYR A 10 17.75 4.54 8.76
C TYR A 10 17.85 4.03 10.21
N ASN A 11 17.97 4.93 11.18
CA ASN A 11 18.15 4.58 12.61
C ASN A 11 16.83 4.50 13.39
N THR A 12 15.68 4.54 12.70
CA THR A 12 14.36 4.51 13.36
C THR A 12 14.19 3.21 14.15
N SER A 13 13.76 3.31 15.41
CA SER A 13 13.47 2.13 16.23
C SER A 13 12.26 1.36 15.68
N GLU A 14 12.18 0.07 15.96
CA GLU A 14 11.05 -0.77 15.55
C GLU A 14 9.68 -0.21 15.97
N GLU A 15 9.57 0.29 17.22
CA GLU A 15 8.32 0.90 17.71
C GLU A 15 7.96 2.15 16.91
N THR A 16 8.94 3.00 16.59
CA THR A 16 8.69 4.18 15.76
C THR A 16 8.36 3.80 14.31
N VAL A 17 8.97 2.76 13.74
CA VAL A 17 8.59 2.23 12.41
C VAL A 17 7.12 1.79 12.40
N LYS A 18 6.68 1.06 13.43
CA LYS A 18 5.28 0.64 13.56
C LYS A 18 4.32 1.83 13.67
N GLN A 19 4.65 2.83 14.49
CA GLN A 19 3.85 4.06 14.61
C GLN A 19 3.78 4.82 13.27
N ARG A 20 4.86 4.82 12.49
CA ARG A 20 4.87 5.40 11.14
C ARG A 20 3.93 4.64 10.21
N PHE A 21 3.94 3.31 10.22
CA PHE A 21 3.01 2.51 9.41
C PHE A 21 1.55 2.81 9.77
N ASP A 22 1.22 2.85 11.06
CA ASP A 22 -0.13 3.20 11.53
C ASP A 22 -0.56 4.59 11.03
N LEU A 23 0.33 5.59 11.13
CA LEU A 23 0.05 6.95 10.66
C LEU A 23 -0.16 7.00 9.15
N ILE A 24 0.71 6.35 8.38
CA ILE A 24 0.64 6.33 6.91
C ILE A 24 -0.64 5.61 6.46
N ALA A 25 -0.97 4.47 7.05
CA ALA A 25 -2.20 3.73 6.75
C ALA A 25 -3.44 4.60 7.01
N LYS A 26 -3.51 5.25 8.18
CA LYS A 26 -4.61 6.18 8.50
C LYS A 26 -4.71 7.32 7.50
N GLN A 27 -3.58 7.90 7.07
CA GLN A 27 -3.62 8.95 6.05
C GLN A 27 -4.10 8.42 4.70
N LEU A 28 -3.51 7.32 4.21
CA LEU A 28 -3.86 6.74 2.91
C LEU A 28 -5.35 6.44 2.81
N PHE A 29 -5.93 5.77 3.80
CA PHE A 29 -7.33 5.34 3.76
C PHE A 29 -8.32 6.51 3.93
N ASN A 30 -8.03 7.46 4.82
CA ASN A 30 -8.99 8.50 5.21
C ASN A 30 -8.83 9.82 4.44
N GLN A 31 -7.64 10.10 3.92
CA GLN A 31 -7.27 11.42 3.41
C GLN A 31 -6.76 11.43 1.98
N TYR A 32 -6.43 10.28 1.40
CA TYR A 32 -5.91 10.19 0.04
C TYR A 32 -6.73 9.22 -0.81
N GLU A 33 -6.77 9.50 -2.11
CA GLU A 33 -7.41 8.69 -3.15
C GLU A 33 -6.44 8.55 -4.33
N ILE A 34 -6.64 7.51 -5.14
CA ILE A 34 -5.90 7.30 -6.39
C ILE A 34 -6.80 7.71 -7.54
N ILE A 35 -6.27 8.56 -8.43
CA ILE A 35 -6.96 8.98 -9.66
C ILE A 35 -6.25 8.37 -10.85
N LYS A 36 -7.02 7.80 -11.77
CA LYS A 36 -6.55 7.28 -13.04
C LYS A 36 -7.59 7.59 -14.10
N GLY A 37 -7.28 8.52 -15.01
CA GLY A 37 -8.25 9.06 -15.94
C GLY A 37 -9.46 9.63 -15.20
N GLU A 38 -10.65 9.14 -15.56
CA GLU A 38 -11.92 9.54 -14.94
C GLU A 38 -12.26 8.74 -13.68
N LYS A 39 -11.50 7.67 -13.39
CA LYS A 39 -11.75 6.81 -12.23
C LYS A 39 -11.04 7.30 -10.99
N THR A 40 -11.74 7.17 -9.86
CA THR A 40 -11.21 7.45 -8.53
C THR A 40 -11.35 6.20 -7.67
N TYR A 41 -10.29 5.89 -6.91
CA TYR A 41 -10.22 4.73 -6.06
C TYR A 41 -9.79 5.09 -4.64
N ASP A 42 -10.41 4.40 -3.69
CA ASP A 42 -10.01 4.38 -2.31
C ASP A 42 -9.12 3.18 -2.00
N PHE A 43 -8.16 3.39 -1.08
CA PHE A 43 -7.38 2.30 -0.52
C PHE A 43 -8.28 1.40 0.33
N LEU A 44 -8.18 0.09 0.10
CA LEU A 44 -8.97 -0.91 0.80
C LEU A 44 -8.10 -1.86 1.62
N GLU A 45 -6.88 -2.15 1.14
CA GLU A 45 -5.92 -3.03 1.80
C GLU A 45 -4.49 -2.74 1.34
N ILE A 46 -3.56 -2.65 2.29
CA ILE A 46 -2.12 -2.42 2.05
C ILE A 46 -1.23 -3.28 2.95
N GLU A 47 0.02 -3.51 2.53
CA GLU A 47 1.07 -4.13 3.34
C GLU A 47 2.34 -3.28 3.37
N PHE A 48 2.97 -3.20 4.54
CA PHE A 48 4.24 -2.49 4.71
C PHE A 48 5.44 -3.44 4.69
N TYR A 49 6.48 -3.02 3.99
CA TYR A 49 7.78 -3.68 3.93
C TYR A 49 8.87 -2.63 4.11
N PHE A 50 9.72 -2.79 5.12
CA PHE A 50 10.81 -1.86 5.40
C PHE A 50 11.98 -2.58 6.02
N TYR A 51 13.15 -2.42 5.42
CA TYR A 51 14.41 -2.87 5.96
C TYR A 51 15.25 -1.67 6.42
N SER A 52 15.87 -1.81 7.59
CA SER A 52 17.00 -1.01 8.05
C SER A 52 17.80 -1.83 9.08
N ASN A 53 18.95 -1.35 9.53
CA ASN A 53 19.72 -2.05 10.57
C ASN A 53 18.97 -2.17 11.90
N ASN A 54 18.10 -1.19 12.23
CA ASN A 54 17.27 -1.23 13.44
C ASN A 54 15.89 -1.89 13.22
N HIS A 55 15.59 -2.30 11.99
CA HIS A 55 14.38 -3.02 11.61
C HIS A 55 14.69 -3.98 10.44
N PRO A 56 15.40 -5.10 10.69
CA PRO A 56 15.96 -5.95 9.64
C PRO A 56 14.91 -6.91 9.05
N ASP A 57 13.87 -6.37 8.43
CA ASP A 57 12.85 -7.15 7.73
C ASP A 57 13.37 -7.66 6.38
N THR A 58 14.00 -8.84 6.41
CA THR A 58 14.61 -9.50 5.26
C THR A 58 13.61 -9.98 4.20
N THR A 59 12.31 -9.86 4.45
CA THR A 59 11.27 -10.12 3.44
C THR A 59 11.08 -8.95 2.47
N THR A 60 11.72 -7.81 2.75
CA THR A 60 11.67 -6.60 1.93
C THR A 60 12.64 -6.71 0.75
N TYR A 61 12.18 -6.41 -0.48
CA TYR A 61 13.06 -6.35 -1.65
C TYR A 61 13.99 -5.14 -1.59
N LYS A 62 15.31 -5.39 -1.69
CA LYS A 62 16.34 -4.36 -1.81
C LYS A 62 16.09 -3.51 -3.05
N ARG A 63 16.18 -2.18 -2.90
CA ARG A 63 15.93 -1.20 -3.96
C ARG A 63 16.60 0.14 -3.62
N ASN A 64 16.95 0.93 -4.63
CA ASN A 64 17.46 2.29 -4.47
C ASN A 64 16.55 3.24 -5.27
N MET A 65 15.67 3.96 -4.57
CA MET A 65 14.56 4.71 -5.17
C MET A 65 14.17 5.92 -4.31
N ALA A 66 13.69 6.96 -4.97
CA ALA A 66 13.14 8.13 -4.28
C ALA A 66 11.79 7.79 -3.63
N ALA A 67 11.40 8.53 -2.61
CA ALA A 67 10.12 8.35 -1.93
C ALA A 67 8.92 8.74 -2.81
N GLY A 68 7.86 7.94 -2.73
CA GLY A 68 6.58 8.20 -3.39
C GLY A 68 6.62 8.04 -4.91
N GLN A 69 7.38 7.05 -5.37
CA GLN A 69 7.32 6.54 -6.74
C GLN A 69 6.44 5.28 -6.77
N TRP A 70 5.87 5.00 -7.94
CA TRP A 70 5.28 3.70 -8.22
C TRP A 70 6.39 2.70 -8.52
N HIS A 71 6.37 1.54 -7.86
CA HIS A 71 7.31 0.46 -8.11
C HIS A 71 6.55 -0.84 -8.39
N THR A 72 6.52 -1.25 -9.65
CA THR A 72 5.83 -2.46 -10.10
C THR A 72 6.75 -3.67 -10.03
N HIS A 73 6.24 -4.81 -9.57
CA HIS A 73 6.98 -6.08 -9.53
C HIS A 73 6.01 -7.26 -9.68
N LEU A 74 6.53 -8.48 -9.78
CA LEU A 74 5.75 -9.70 -10.01
C LEU A 74 4.73 -10.04 -8.92
N SER A 75 4.72 -9.30 -7.81
CA SER A 75 3.75 -9.48 -6.73
C SER A 75 2.73 -8.36 -6.63
N GLY A 76 2.84 -7.28 -7.43
CA GLY A 76 1.93 -6.15 -7.41
C GLY A 76 2.61 -4.80 -7.64
N VAL A 77 2.10 -3.77 -6.96
CA VAL A 77 2.63 -2.41 -7.03
C VAL A 77 2.82 -1.82 -5.64
N ASP A 78 4.00 -1.24 -5.43
CA ASP A 78 4.37 -0.54 -4.21
C ASP A 78 4.34 0.99 -4.40
N ILE A 79 4.00 1.69 -3.32
CA ILE A 79 4.41 3.09 -3.11
C ILE A 79 5.77 3.05 -2.41
N THR A 80 6.81 3.62 -3.02
CA THR A 80 8.17 3.54 -2.45
C THR A 80 8.36 4.39 -1.20
N PHE A 81 9.09 3.83 -0.24
CA PHE A 81 9.81 4.64 0.73
C PHE A 81 11.09 5.19 0.12
N LYS A 82 11.64 6.26 0.70
CA LYS A 82 13.02 6.64 0.39
C LYS A 82 13.91 5.43 0.66
N SER A 83 14.66 5.01 -0.34
CA SER A 83 15.43 3.76 -0.29
C SER A 83 16.84 3.99 -0.82
N ASN A 84 17.83 3.41 -0.16
CA ASN A 84 19.23 3.34 -0.56
C ASN A 84 19.81 1.97 -0.14
N ASP A 85 21.15 1.85 -0.07
CA ASP A 85 21.79 0.61 0.32
C ASP A 85 21.62 0.20 1.79
N ASP A 86 21.36 1.16 2.68
CA ASP A 86 21.30 0.97 4.14
C ASP A 86 19.86 0.75 4.64
N TYR A 87 18.87 1.32 3.96
CA TYR A 87 17.46 1.17 4.27
C TYR A 87 16.62 1.26 3.00
N TYR A 88 15.56 0.45 2.93
CA TYR A 88 14.75 0.37 1.73
C TYR A 88 13.38 -0.23 2.01
N GLY A 89 12.42 0.03 1.13
CA GLY A 89 11.10 -0.59 1.24
C GLY A 89 9.99 0.16 0.52
N GLY A 90 8.76 -0.19 0.89
CA GLY A 90 7.57 0.40 0.31
C GLY A 90 6.28 -0.16 0.91
N ILE A 91 5.19 0.25 0.28
CA ILE A 91 3.83 -0.07 0.69
C ILE A 91 3.14 -0.76 -0.47
N LEU A 92 2.95 -2.07 -0.36
CA LEU A 92 2.24 -2.87 -1.35
C LEU A 92 0.76 -2.55 -1.30
N ILE A 93 0.19 -2.16 -2.44
CA ILE A 93 -1.26 -2.02 -2.60
C ILE A 93 -1.85 -3.38 -2.92
N ARG A 94 -2.72 -3.87 -2.03
CA ARG A 94 -3.35 -5.18 -2.20
C ARG A 94 -4.75 -5.10 -2.75
N SER A 95 -5.52 -4.15 -2.26
CA SER A 95 -6.91 -4.00 -2.68
C SER A 95 -7.31 -2.54 -2.72
N ILE A 96 -8.14 -2.19 -3.69
CA ILE A 96 -8.75 -0.87 -3.87
C ILE A 96 -10.24 -1.02 -4.18
N ILE A 97 -11.00 0.05 -4.00
CA ILE A 97 -12.43 0.12 -4.33
C ILE A 97 -12.69 1.40 -5.12
N ASP A 98 -13.46 1.33 -6.20
CA ASP A 98 -13.88 2.54 -6.92
C ASP A 98 -15.11 3.18 -6.26
N HIS A 99 -15.43 4.41 -6.68
CA HIS A 99 -16.58 5.15 -6.14
C HIS A 99 -17.95 4.57 -6.54
N GLU A 100 -17.99 3.58 -7.43
CA GLU A 100 -19.19 2.79 -7.75
C GLU A 100 -19.36 1.59 -6.81
N GLY A 101 -18.38 1.36 -5.93
CA GLY A 101 -18.38 0.28 -4.95
C GLY A 101 -17.85 -1.05 -5.49
N LYS A 102 -17.24 -1.06 -6.69
CA LYS A 102 -16.59 -2.26 -7.23
C LYS A 102 -15.26 -2.45 -6.52
N VAL A 103 -15.12 -3.61 -5.88
CA VAL A 103 -13.88 -4.05 -5.24
C VAL A 103 -12.93 -4.67 -6.26
N ILE A 104 -11.67 -4.22 -6.23
CA ILE A 104 -10.53 -4.83 -6.91
C ILE A 104 -9.62 -5.38 -5.82
N ASN A 105 -9.71 -6.69 -5.58
CA ASN A 105 -8.97 -7.37 -4.51
C ASN A 105 -7.87 -8.28 -5.07
N GLY A 106 -6.69 -8.18 -4.46
CA GLY A 106 -5.48 -8.90 -4.85
C GLY A 106 -4.43 -7.96 -5.47
N PRO A 107 -3.16 -8.05 -5.08
CA PRO A 107 -2.15 -7.03 -5.41
C PRO A 107 -1.84 -6.96 -6.92
N LEU A 108 -1.89 -8.09 -7.63
CA LEU A 108 -1.79 -8.11 -9.09
C LEU A 108 -3.02 -7.53 -9.78
N CYS A 109 -4.22 -7.74 -9.23
CA CYS A 109 -5.45 -7.12 -9.73
C CYS A 109 -5.38 -5.60 -9.56
N ALA A 110 -4.89 -5.11 -8.42
CA ALA A 110 -4.69 -3.69 -8.16
C ALA A 110 -3.65 -3.09 -9.12
N LEU A 111 -2.51 -3.77 -9.33
CA LEU A 111 -1.52 -3.37 -10.34
C LEU A 111 -2.14 -3.23 -11.73
N ILE A 112 -2.86 -4.25 -12.19
CA ILE A 112 -3.50 -4.25 -13.51
C ILE A 112 -4.54 -3.12 -13.59
N GLU A 113 -5.47 -3.01 -12.64
CA GLU A 113 -6.48 -1.95 -12.67
C GLU A 113 -5.84 -0.55 -12.72
N LEU A 114 -4.77 -0.32 -11.95
CA LEU A 114 -4.10 0.97 -11.89
C LEU A 114 -3.26 1.27 -13.14
N PHE A 115 -2.62 0.28 -13.77
CA PHE A 115 -1.65 0.51 -14.85
C PHE A 115 -2.06 -0.04 -16.23
N ASP A 116 -3.25 -0.61 -16.37
CA ASP A 116 -3.80 -1.03 -17.66
C ASP A 116 -4.26 0.16 -18.52
N ASN A 117 -4.43 0.00 -19.83
CA ASN A 117 -4.93 1.03 -20.75
C ASN A 117 -4.12 2.36 -20.73
N ILE A 118 -2.80 2.25 -20.56
CA ILE A 118 -1.88 3.37 -20.80
C ILE A 118 -1.61 3.42 -22.30
N ASP A 119 -1.90 4.56 -22.91
CA ASP A 119 -1.72 4.77 -24.34
C ASP A 119 -0.24 4.64 -24.75
N ILE A 120 0.02 4.14 -25.96
CA ILE A 120 1.38 3.93 -26.47
C ILE A 120 2.16 5.24 -26.66
N GLU A 121 1.46 6.36 -26.80
CA GLU A 121 2.04 7.71 -26.86
C GLU A 121 2.32 8.29 -25.46
N GLY A 122 1.95 7.57 -24.39
CA GLY A 122 2.36 7.89 -23.02
C GLY A 122 1.60 9.06 -22.38
N GLY A 123 0.33 9.27 -22.75
CA GLY A 123 -0.50 10.33 -22.17
C GLY A 123 -0.60 10.26 -20.64
N CYS A 124 -0.35 11.39 -19.97
CA CYS A 124 -0.26 11.45 -18.50
C CYS A 124 -1.60 11.24 -17.76
N ILE A 125 -2.73 11.36 -18.45
CA ILE A 125 -4.07 11.27 -17.85
C ILE A 125 -4.37 9.88 -17.27
N ASN A 126 -3.80 8.81 -17.85
CA ASN A 126 -4.03 7.44 -17.41
C ASN A 126 -2.95 6.91 -16.46
N ILE A 127 -1.98 7.74 -16.07
CA ILE A 127 -0.99 7.38 -15.05
C ILE A 127 -1.58 7.64 -13.67
N PRO A 128 -1.63 6.64 -12.77
CA PRO A 128 -2.18 6.81 -11.42
C PRO A 128 -1.53 7.94 -10.64
N LEU A 129 -2.35 8.78 -10.03
CA LEU A 129 -1.93 9.86 -9.15
C LEU A 129 -2.58 9.71 -7.77
N ILE A 130 -1.78 9.73 -6.71
CA ILE A 130 -2.29 9.85 -5.35
C ILE A 130 -2.48 11.33 -5.01
N ARG A 131 -3.71 11.71 -4.64
CA ARG A 131 -4.04 13.08 -4.21
C ARG A 131 -4.83 13.07 -2.91
N LYS A 132 -4.90 14.23 -2.25
CA LYS A 132 -5.77 14.41 -1.09
C LYS A 132 -7.23 14.38 -1.54
N LYS A 133 -8.08 13.70 -0.77
CA LYS A 133 -9.54 13.74 -0.95
C LYS A 133 -10.04 15.17 -0.71
N THR A 134 -11.08 15.56 -1.43
CA THR A 134 -11.82 16.80 -1.16
C THR A 134 -12.67 16.67 0.11
N ASN A 135 -13.24 15.49 0.35
CA ASN A 135 -14.00 15.15 1.54
C ASN A 135 -13.35 13.94 2.24
N SER A 136 -12.99 14.10 3.52
CA SER A 136 -12.45 12.99 4.32
C SER A 136 -13.61 12.19 4.93
N ASN A 137 -13.68 10.90 4.61
CA ASN A 137 -14.51 9.96 5.34
C ASN A 137 -13.63 9.13 6.27
N THR A 138 -13.95 9.13 7.56
CA THR A 138 -13.24 8.29 8.52
C THR A 138 -13.71 6.86 8.36
N VAL A 139 -12.85 6.01 7.81
CA VAL A 139 -13.04 4.57 7.75
C VAL A 139 -12.38 3.91 8.95
N HIS A 140 -13.00 2.84 9.44
CA HIS A 140 -12.38 2.01 10.47
C HIS A 140 -11.34 1.09 9.81
N ILE A 141 -10.13 1.07 10.36
CA ILE A 141 -8.99 0.33 9.84
C ILE A 141 -8.48 -0.58 10.95
N GLU A 142 -8.22 -1.83 10.61
CA GLU A 142 -7.53 -2.79 11.48
C GLU A 142 -6.21 -3.23 10.85
N SER A 143 -5.35 -3.83 11.68
CA SER A 143 -4.09 -4.42 11.25
C SER A 143 -3.99 -5.90 11.60
N THR A 144 -3.35 -6.67 10.71
CA THR A 144 -3.13 -8.11 10.84
C THR A 144 -1.78 -8.52 10.23
N THR A 145 -1.40 -9.78 10.36
CA THR A 145 -0.18 -10.34 9.75
C THR A 145 -0.22 -10.23 8.23
N ARG A 146 0.93 -9.97 7.61
CA ARG A 146 1.07 -9.97 6.15
C ARG A 146 0.71 -11.32 5.53
N PHE A 147 0.14 -11.29 4.35
CA PHE A 147 -0.26 -12.47 3.59
C PHE A 147 0.97 -13.15 2.98
N GLY A 148 1.08 -14.46 3.15
CA GLY A 148 2.15 -15.26 2.53
C GLY A 148 3.53 -15.11 3.17
N ILE A 149 3.66 -14.34 4.26
CA ILE A 149 4.91 -14.22 5.01
C ILE A 149 4.92 -15.24 6.14
N ASN A 150 5.75 -16.28 5.98
CA ASN A 150 5.82 -17.41 6.91
C ASN A 150 7.19 -17.54 7.63
N SER A 151 8.12 -16.62 7.35
CA SER A 151 9.49 -16.64 7.86
C SER A 151 10.01 -15.23 8.14
N GLY A 152 11.13 -15.14 8.85
CA GLY A 152 11.72 -13.87 9.30
C GLY A 152 11.18 -13.43 10.66
N ILE A 153 11.90 -12.50 11.30
CA ILE A 153 11.58 -12.03 12.66
C ILE A 153 10.29 -11.21 12.71
N TYR A 154 9.85 -10.66 11.57
CA TYR A 154 8.64 -9.84 11.42
C TYR A 154 7.46 -10.60 10.77
N LYS A 155 7.48 -11.93 10.75
CA LYS A 155 6.40 -12.73 10.13
C LYS A 155 5.04 -12.56 10.84
N ASP A 156 5.08 -12.41 12.16
CA ASP A 156 3.90 -12.27 13.02
C ASP A 156 3.53 -10.79 13.28
N SER A 157 4.31 -9.85 12.72
CA SER A 157 4.04 -8.42 12.84
C SER A 157 2.80 -8.02 12.05
N LYS A 158 1.98 -7.16 12.66
CA LYS A 158 0.72 -6.68 12.10
C LYS A 158 0.93 -5.54 11.08
N TYR A 159 1.63 -5.83 9.99
CA TYR A 159 2.00 -4.85 8.95
C TYR A 159 1.08 -4.88 7.71
N ARG A 160 -0.06 -5.57 7.79
CA ARG A 160 -1.14 -5.51 6.80
C ARG A 160 -2.30 -4.71 7.36
N TYR A 161 -2.76 -3.70 6.64
CA TYR A 161 -3.85 -2.81 7.07
C TYR A 161 -5.01 -2.91 6.09
N TYR A 162 -6.24 -2.88 6.60
CA TYR A 162 -7.43 -3.02 5.78
C TYR A 162 -8.65 -2.30 6.38
N ASN A 163 -9.57 -1.91 5.51
CA ASN A 163 -10.84 -1.30 5.89
C ASN A 163 -11.80 -2.41 6.35
N THR A 164 -12.41 -2.21 7.53
CA THR A 164 -13.24 -3.20 8.20
C THR A 164 -14.74 -3.00 8.02
N SER A 165 -15.15 -2.06 7.16
CA SER A 165 -16.57 -1.83 6.87
C SER A 165 -17.25 -3.13 6.41
N LYS A 166 -18.38 -3.44 7.06
CA LYS A 166 -19.21 -4.61 6.74
C LYS A 166 -19.91 -4.47 5.39
N ASP A 167 -19.98 -3.26 4.85
CA ASP A 167 -20.63 -2.97 3.55
C ASP A 167 -19.72 -3.34 2.37
N ILE A 168 -18.43 -3.60 2.61
CA ILE A 168 -17.49 -3.99 1.57
C ILE A 168 -17.78 -5.43 1.12
N LYS A 169 -18.20 -5.55 -0.14
CA LYS A 169 -18.46 -6.84 -0.80
C LYS A 169 -17.17 -7.36 -1.44
N TRP A 170 -16.35 -8.05 -0.65
CA TRP A 170 -15.16 -8.74 -1.14
C TRP A 170 -15.52 -9.85 -2.15
N LYS A 171 -14.82 -9.92 -3.28
CA LYS A 171 -15.02 -10.99 -4.29
C LYS A 171 -14.42 -12.31 -3.79
N SER A 172 -15.07 -13.44 -4.03
CA SER A 172 -14.53 -14.76 -3.68
C SER A 172 -13.24 -15.09 -4.47
N GLY A 173 -12.25 -15.67 -3.80
CA GLY A 173 -10.96 -16.04 -4.42
C GLY A 173 -9.81 -16.09 -3.42
N TYR A 174 -8.68 -16.67 -3.82
CA TYR A 174 -7.47 -16.75 -3.00
C TYR A 174 -7.09 -15.33 -2.55
N THR A 175 -6.97 -15.12 -1.23
CA THR A 175 -6.55 -13.85 -0.58
C THR A 175 -7.61 -12.77 -0.35
N ALA A 176 -8.87 -13.03 -0.72
CA ALA A 176 -9.90 -12.00 -0.83
C ALA A 176 -10.35 -11.29 0.46
N ASN A 177 -10.18 -11.89 1.64
CA ASN A 177 -10.66 -11.29 2.88
C ASN A 177 -9.52 -11.23 3.92
N PRO A 178 -9.15 -10.03 4.40
CA PRO A 178 -8.13 -9.89 5.43
C PRO A 178 -8.49 -10.52 6.79
N THR A 179 -9.76 -10.85 7.04
CA THR A 179 -10.25 -11.40 8.32
C THR A 179 -10.39 -12.92 8.38
N ARG A 180 -10.15 -13.66 7.29
CA ARG A 180 -10.13 -15.13 7.33
C ARG A 180 -8.72 -15.66 7.60
N LYS A 181 -8.35 -15.73 8.88
CA LYS A 181 -7.49 -16.80 9.40
C LYS A 181 -8.33 -17.64 10.37
#